data_AF-A0A7U1BF07-F1
#
_entry.id   AF-A0A7U1BF07-F1
#
_cell.length_a   1.000
_cell.length_b   1.000
_cell.length_c   1.000
_cell.angle_alpha   90.00
_cell.angle_beta   90.00
_cell.angle_gamma   90.00
#
_symmetry.space_group_name_H-M   'P 1'
#
loop_
_entity.id
_entity.type
_entity.pdbx_description
1 polymer ?
#
loop_
_entity_poly.entity_id
_entity_poly.type
_entity_poly.pdbx_seq_one_letter_code
_entity_poly.pdbx_strand_id
1 'polypeptide(L)'
;LTATRKEVSFIVTNKKEIFSTIIPLFQKYPLLGSKQPDFLDLVKVADLLKSQAYLTKEGLELVYTIKSNMTNRRKNLPFLQNKVNYLLMSVSSFL
;
A
#
# COMPACT_ATOMS: atom_id res chain seq x y z
N LEU A 1 33.94 -7.48 14.70
CA LEU A 1 32.55 -7.20 14.27
C LEU A 1 32.01 -8.43 13.56
N THR A 2 31.48 -9.41 14.28
CA THR A 2 30.89 -10.62 13.66
C THR A 2 29.39 -10.37 13.48
N ALA A 3 28.92 -10.35 12.23
CA ALA A 3 27.50 -10.23 11.92
C ALA A 3 26.80 -11.54 12.31
N THR A 4 25.88 -11.48 13.29
CA THR A 4 25.23 -12.64 13.92
C THR A 4 23.82 -12.94 13.40
N ARG A 5 23.37 -12.33 12.30
CA ARG A 5 21.97 -12.50 11.87
C ARG A 5 21.80 -13.75 10.98
N LYS A 6 21.38 -14.86 11.59
CA LYS A 6 20.83 -16.02 10.87
C LYS A 6 19.40 -15.70 10.42
N GLU A 7 19.26 -15.10 9.24
CA GLU A 7 17.97 -14.72 8.65
C GLU A 7 17.87 -15.28 7.23
N VAL A 8 16.66 -15.66 6.84
CA VAL A 8 16.31 -16.03 5.46
C VAL A 8 15.20 -15.10 4.99
N SER A 9 15.33 -14.57 3.79
CA SER A 9 14.34 -13.68 3.18
C SER A 9 13.60 -14.39 2.05
N PHE A 10 12.26 -14.27 2.04
CA PHE A 10 11.43 -14.65 0.90
C PHE A 10 11.17 -13.42 0.03
N ILE A 11 11.59 -13.47 -1.24
CA ILE A 11 11.52 -12.34 -2.17
C ILE A 11 10.85 -12.79 -3.46
N VAL A 12 9.81 -12.06 -3.87
CA VAL A 12 9.16 -12.24 -5.17
C VAL A 12 9.44 -11.02 -6.02
N THR A 13 10.18 -11.20 -7.11
CA THR A 13 10.54 -10.11 -8.05
C THR A 13 9.80 -10.18 -9.38
N ASN A 14 9.25 -11.34 -9.72
CA ASN A 14 8.54 -11.54 -10.97
C ASN A 14 7.21 -10.76 -10.96
N LYS A 15 7.07 -9.79 -11.88
CA LYS A 15 5.87 -8.95 -12.01
C LYS A 15 4.60 -9.77 -12.25
N LYS A 16 4.69 -10.84 -13.07
CA LYS A 16 3.55 -11.71 -13.37
C LYS A 16 3.03 -12.33 -12.09
N GLU A 17 3.90 -12.93 -11.28
CA GLU A 17 3.53 -13.53 -9.98
C GLU A 17 3.00 -12.50 -8.98
N ILE A 18 3.59 -11.30 -8.95
CA ILE A 18 3.08 -10.21 -8.11
C ILE A 18 1.63 -9.90 -8.48
N PHE A 19 1.32 -9.83 -9.78
CA PHE A 19 -0.02 -9.46 -10.27
C PHE A 19 -1.04 -10.60 -10.19
N SER A 20 -0.64 -11.84 -10.44
CA SER A 20 -1.55 -12.99 -10.48
C SER A 20 -1.71 -13.69 -9.13
N THR A 21 -0.73 -13.55 -8.24
CA THR A 21 -0.66 -14.35 -7.01
C THR A 21 -0.64 -13.46 -5.78
N ILE A 22 0.34 -12.55 -5.67
CA ILE A 22 0.54 -11.75 -4.45
C ILE A 22 -0.58 -10.72 -4.23
N ILE A 23 -0.92 -9.93 -5.25
CA ILE A 23 -2.00 -8.93 -5.15
C ILE A 23 -3.35 -9.61 -4.85
N PRO A 24 -3.80 -10.65 -5.60
CA PRO A 24 -5.06 -11.31 -5.31
C PRO A 24 -5.11 -11.95 -3.92
N LEU A 25 -3.99 -12.51 -3.42
CA LEU A 25 -3.91 -13.07 -2.07
C LEU A 25 -4.25 -12.02 -1.01
N PHE A 26 -3.61 -10.85 -1.06
CA PHE A 26 -3.81 -9.79 -0.08
C PHE A 26 -5.05 -8.92 -0.35
N GLN A 27 -5.69 -9.04 -1.52
CA GLN A 27 -7.05 -8.53 -1.72
C GLN A 27 -8.09 -9.45 -1.06
N LYS A 28 -7.90 -10.77 -1.17
CA LYS A 28 -8.78 -11.76 -0.54
C LYS A 28 -8.60 -11.82 0.97
N TYR A 29 -7.37 -11.66 1.45
CA TYR A 29 -7.00 -11.65 2.86
C TYR A 29 -6.24 -10.35 3.19
N PRO A 30 -6.96 -9.24 3.43
CA PRO A 30 -6.36 -7.93 3.64
C PRO A 30 -5.37 -7.88 4.79
N LEU A 31 -4.30 -7.09 4.62
CA LEU A 31 -3.40 -6.80 5.71
C LEU A 31 -4.12 -5.91 6.73
N LEU A 32 -3.96 -6.23 8.01
CA LEU A 32 -4.48 -5.42 9.10
C LEU A 32 -3.33 -4.54 9.63
N GLY A 33 -3.56 -3.22 9.71
CA GLY A 33 -2.62 -2.28 10.32
C GLY A 33 -1.83 -1.42 9.34
N SER A 34 -0.64 -0.97 9.76
CA SER A 34 0.13 0.10 9.10
C SER A 34 0.68 -0.27 7.72
N LYS A 35 0.68 -1.56 7.36
CA LYS A 35 1.13 -2.05 6.05
C LYS A 35 0.02 -2.06 4.99
N GLN A 36 -1.25 -1.97 5.38
CA GLN A 36 -2.35 -1.94 4.42
C GLN A 36 -2.25 -0.77 3.44
N PRO A 37 -1.93 0.47 3.86
CA PRO A 37 -1.80 1.57 2.91
C PRO A 37 -0.58 1.41 1.98
N ASP A 38 0.51 0.77 2.42
CA ASP A 38 1.64 0.42 1.54
C ASP A 38 1.20 -0.57 0.46
N PHE A 39 0.41 -1.58 0.86
CA PHE A 39 -0.14 -2.55 -0.08
C PHE A 39 -1.10 -1.92 -1.09
N LEU A 40 -1.99 -1.02 -0.66
CA LEU A 40 -2.89 -0.32 -1.58
C LEU A 40 -2.15 0.54 -2.60
N ASP A 41 -1.05 1.18 -2.20
CA ASP A 41 -0.20 1.93 -3.13
C ASP A 41 0.55 1.01 -4.12
N LEU A 42 0.96 -0.19 -3.68
CA LEU A 42 1.48 -1.23 -4.59
C LEU A 42 0.43 -1.63 -5.64
N VAL A 43 -0.85 -1.80 -5.24
CA VAL A 43 -1.95 -2.11 -6.17
C VAL A 43 -2.12 -1.00 -7.21
N LYS A 44 -2.11 0.27 -6.80
CA LYS A 44 -2.20 1.41 -7.74
C LYS A 44 -1.05 1.40 -8.75
N VAL A 45 0.18 1.17 -8.30
CA VAL A 45 1.34 1.06 -9.20
C VAL A 45 1.18 -0.14 -10.14
N ALA A 46 0.67 -1.28 -9.66
CA ALA A 46 0.41 -2.44 -10.51
C ALA A 46 -0.62 -2.13 -11.61
N ASP A 47 -1.66 -1.35 -11.32
CA ASP A 47 -2.66 -0.96 -12.31
C ASP A 47 -2.09 0.01 -13.36
N LEU A 48 -1.22 0.94 -12.95
CA LEU A 48 -0.46 1.80 -13.89
C LEU A 48 0.48 0.99 -14.78
N LEU A 49 1.10 -0.08 -14.25
CA LEU A 49 1.95 -0.97 -15.03
C LEU A 49 1.14 -1.82 -16.01
N LYS A 50 -0.03 -2.34 -15.61
CA LYS A 50 -0.91 -3.13 -16.48
C LYS A 50 -1.46 -2.30 -17.63
N SER A 51 -1.86 -1.05 -17.36
CA SER A 51 -2.36 -0.12 -18.37
C SER A 51 -1.26 0.53 -19.23
N GLN A 52 0.02 0.25 -18.94
CA GLN A 52 1.18 0.89 -19.57
C GLN A 52 1.21 2.43 -19.43
N ALA A 53 0.39 3.01 -18.55
CA ALA A 53 0.30 4.45 -18.35
C ALA A 53 1.64 5.06 -17.88
N TYR A 54 2.48 4.28 -17.22
CA TYR A 54 3.83 4.69 -16.77
C TYR A 54 4.80 5.05 -17.92
N LEU A 55 4.45 4.77 -19.18
CA LEU A 55 5.27 5.13 -20.34
C LEU A 55 5.18 6.62 -20.69
N THR A 56 4.16 7.33 -20.20
CA THR A 56 4.10 8.79 -20.33
C THR A 56 4.87 9.45 -19.19
N LYS A 57 5.30 10.70 -19.40
CA LYS A 57 5.99 11.48 -18.36
C LYS A 57 5.11 11.61 -17.11
N GLU A 58 3.83 11.92 -17.31
CA GLU A 58 2.85 12.10 -16.24
C GLU A 58 2.61 10.80 -15.48
N GLY A 59 2.51 9.67 -16.19
CA GLY A 59 2.35 8.36 -15.57
C GLY A 59 3.59 7.93 -14.78
N LEU A 60 4.79 8.22 -15.29
CA LEU A 60 6.03 7.95 -14.58
C LEU A 60 6.18 8.83 -13.32
N GLU A 61 5.86 10.12 -13.42
CA GLU A 61 5.80 11.04 -12.27
C GLU A 61 4.82 10.52 -11.21
N LEU A 62 3.64 10.06 -11.62
CA LEU A 62 2.66 9.47 -10.71
C LEU A 62 3.20 8.23 -9.99
N VAL A 63 3.92 7.34 -10.69
CA VAL A 63 4.58 6.18 -10.07
C VAL A 63 5.59 6.64 -9.00
N TYR A 64 6.38 7.67 -9.29
CA TYR A 64 7.33 8.21 -8.31
C TYR A 64 6.62 8.83 -7.10
N THR A 65 5.54 9.59 -7.31
CA THR A 65 4.72 10.16 -6.25
C THR A 65 4.17 9.07 -5.33
N ILE A 66 3.56 8.02 -5.90
CA ILE A 66 3.00 6.91 -5.12
C ILE A 66 4.12 6.18 -4.35
N LYS A 67 5.24 5.87 -5.02
CA LYS A 67 6.39 5.23 -4.37
C LYS A 67 6.94 6.07 -3.20
N SER A 68 6.97 7.40 -3.34
CA SER A 68 7.46 8.29 -2.29
C SER A 68 6.62 8.24 -1.01
N ASN A 69 5.34 7.86 -1.14
CA ASN A 69 4.38 7.67 -0.06
C ASN A 69 4.47 6.28 0.63
N MET A 70 5.08 5.27 -0.01
CA MET A 70 5.17 3.86 0.46
C MET A 70 6.28 3.57 1.50
N THR A 71 6.75 4.55 2.28
CA THR A 71 7.86 4.37 3.24
C THR A 71 7.37 4.57 4.68
N ASN A 72 8.18 4.18 5.69
CA ASN A 72 8.05 4.54 7.12
C ASN A 72 7.83 6.05 7.41
N ARG A 73 7.78 6.89 6.36
CA ARG A 73 7.37 8.29 6.35
C ARG A 73 5.87 8.52 6.47
N ARG A 74 5.01 7.48 6.38
CA ARG A 74 3.67 7.56 6.98
C ARG A 74 3.79 7.53 8.51
N LYS A 75 4.47 8.52 9.09
CA LYS A 75 4.28 8.91 10.48
C LYS A 75 2.88 9.49 10.53
N ASN A 76 2.05 8.97 11.42
CA ASN A 76 0.62 9.24 11.57
C ASN A 76 -0.26 8.41 10.64
N LEU A 77 -0.64 7.23 11.13
CA LEU A 77 -1.96 6.70 10.83
C LEU A 77 -2.95 7.55 11.67
N PRO A 78 -3.82 8.40 11.10
CA PRO A 78 -4.89 9.08 11.83
C PRO A 78 -5.99 8.10 12.27
N PHE A 79 -5.66 6.82 12.47
CA PHE A 79 -6.59 5.78 12.89
C PHE A 79 -7.20 6.08 14.28
N LEU A 80 -6.54 6.94 15.08
CA LEU A 80 -7.14 7.52 16.29
C LEU A 80 -8.03 8.76 16.01
N GLN A 81 -7.82 9.49 14.91
CA GLN A 81 -8.65 10.64 14.53
C GLN A 81 -9.97 10.22 13.86
N ASN A 82 -9.95 9.17 13.04
CA ASN A 82 -11.12 8.76 12.24
C ASN A 82 -12.20 7.98 13.02
N LYS A 83 -11.90 7.48 14.24
CA LYS A 83 -12.95 6.91 15.09
C LYS A 83 -13.88 7.99 15.65
N VAL A 84 -13.38 9.21 15.86
CA VAL A 84 -14.17 10.35 16.34
C VAL A 84 -15.10 10.87 15.23
N ASN A 85 -14.63 10.94 13.98
CA ASN A 85 -15.44 11.41 12.86
C ASN A 85 -16.57 10.44 12.47
N TYR A 86 -16.33 9.12 12.52
CA TYR A 86 -17.40 8.15 12.25
C TYR A 86 -18.48 8.16 13.33
N LEU A 87 -18.11 8.41 14.59
CA LEU A 87 -19.09 8.58 15.67
C LEU A 87 -19.90 9.86 15.45
N LEU A 88 -19.23 11.00 15.22
CA LEU A 88 -19.88 12.30 15.01
C LEU A 88 -20.81 12.33 13.79
N MET A 89 -20.43 11.72 12.67
CA MET A 89 -21.29 11.60 11.49
C MET A 89 -22.52 10.72 11.72
N SER A 90 -22.43 9.72 12.61
CA SER A 90 -23.60 8.93 12.97
C SER A 90 -24.57 9.72 13.85
N VAL A 91 -24.10 10.59 14.76
CA VAL A 91 -25.00 11.35 15.65
C VAL A 91 -25.68 12.51 14.92
N SER A 92 -25.02 13.15 13.95
CA SER A 92 -25.63 14.23 13.16
C SER A 92 -26.68 13.77 12.15
N SER A 93 -26.85 12.47 11.93
CA SER A 93 -27.90 11.91 11.06
C SER A 93 -29.18 11.55 11.83
N PHE A 94 -29.20 11.69 13.16
CA PHE A 94 -30.35 11.39 14.03
C PHE A 94 -30.91 12.61 14.78
N LEU A 95 -30.42 13.82 14.45
CA LEU A 95 -31.00 15.11 14.83
C LEU A 95 -31.41 15.85 13.55
#